data_AF-A0A838S9Z9-F1
#
_entry.id   AF-A0A838S9Z9-F1
#
_cell.length_a   1.000
_cell.length_b   1.000
_cell.length_c   1.000
_cell.angle_alpha   90.00
_cell.angle_beta   90.00
_cell.angle_gamma   90.00
#
_symmetry.space_group_name_H-M   'P 1'
#
loop_
_entity.id
_entity.type
_entity.pdbx_description
1 polymer ?
#
loop_
_entity_poly.entity_id
_entity_poly.type
_entity_poly.pdbx_seq_one_letter_code
_entity_poly.pdbx_strand_id
1 'polypeptide(L)' 'MAGYVPTVAAVDGAEGYPSNAPYDRLIATCSIATIPPAWLAQMRPGGVILPNLYPQLIAV' A
#
# COMPACT_ATOMS: atom_id res chain seq x y z
N MET A 1 -23.69 0.53 10.26
CA MET A 1 -22.74 -0.42 9.64
C MET A 1 -22.93 -0.34 8.14
N ALA A 2 -21.86 -0.21 7.35
CA ALA A 2 -21.97 -0.01 5.90
C ALA A 2 -22.21 -1.31 5.08
N GLY A 3 -22.25 -2.49 5.72
CA GLY A 3 -22.58 -3.77 5.06
C GLY A 3 -21.46 -4.41 4.23
N TYR A 4 -20.25 -3.82 4.21
CA TYR A 4 -19.10 -4.37 3.50
C TYR A 4 -18.40 -5.50 4.27
N VAL A 5 -17.82 -6.45 3.52
CA VAL A 5 -17.05 -7.59 4.05
C VAL A 5 -15.66 -7.57 3.39
N PRO A 6 -14.71 -6.74 3.88
CA PRO A 6 -13.38 -6.64 3.29
C PRO A 6 -12.54 -7.89 3.58
N THR A 7 -11.63 -8.24 2.69
CA THR A 7 -10.53 -9.17 2.99
C THR A 7 -9.59 -8.53 4.01
N VAL A 8 -9.28 -9.25 5.09
CA VAL A 8 -8.34 -8.81 6.13
C VAL A 8 -7.23 -9.84 6.23
N ALA A 9 -5.97 -9.39 6.23
CA ALA A 9 -4.80 -10.24 6.35
C ALA A 9 -3.82 -9.64 7.35
N ALA A 10 -3.17 -10.51 8.14
CA ALA A 10 -2.06 -10.14 9.01
C ALA A 10 -0.76 -10.39 8.25
N VAL A 11 -0.17 -9.33 7.72
CA VAL A 11 1.05 -9.35 6.91
C VAL A 11 1.88 -8.10 7.19
N ASP A 12 3.13 -8.09 6.73
CA ASP A 12 3.85 -6.83 6.58
C ASP A 12 3.26 -6.03 5.41
N GLY A 13 2.70 -4.86 5.69
CA GLY A 13 2.11 -4.00 4.68
C GLY A 13 3.11 -3.48 3.64
N ALA A 14 4.41 -3.47 3.94
CA ALA A 14 5.45 -3.09 2.97
C ALA A 14 5.56 -4.09 1.82
N GLU A 15 5.31 -5.38 2.10
CA GLU A 15 5.29 -6.45 1.09
C GLU A 15 3.95 -6.50 0.32
N GLY A 16 2.96 -5.71 0.74
CA GLY A 16 1.62 -5.69 0.16
C GLY A 16 0.85 -6.99 0.41
N TYR A 17 -0.07 -7.33 -0.50
CA TYR A 17 -0.86 -8.55 -0.41
C TYR A 17 -1.12 -9.15 -1.82
N PRO A 18 -0.17 -9.92 -2.36
CA PRO A 18 -0.22 -10.41 -3.75
C PRO A 18 -1.48 -11.20 -4.11
N SER A 19 -2.10 -11.91 -3.15
CA SER A 19 -3.25 -12.78 -3.41
C SER A 19 -4.49 -12.04 -3.96
N ASN A 20 -4.61 -10.73 -3.70
CA ASN A 20 -5.68 -9.88 -4.26
C ASN A 20 -5.17 -8.86 -5.28
N ALA A 21 -3.88 -8.90 -5.63
CA ALA A 21 -3.34 -8.08 -6.69
C ALA A 21 -3.90 -8.54 -8.06
N PRO A 22 -3.93 -7.67 -9.09
CA PRO A 22 -3.43 -6.30 -9.09
C PRO A 22 -4.47 -5.26 -8.64
N TYR A 23 -3.98 -4.17 -8.05
CA TYR A 23 -4.79 -3.08 -7.51
C TYR A 23 -4.93 -1.91 -8.48
N ASP A 24 -6.11 -1.28 -8.50
CA ASP A 24 -6.36 0.01 -9.16
C ASP A 24 -6.01 1.21 -8.25
N ARG A 25 -6.10 0.99 -6.93
CA ARG A 25 -5.91 1.97 -5.87
C ARG A 25 -5.24 1.30 -4.68
N LEU A 26 -4.18 1.90 -4.16
CA LEU A 26 -3.55 1.51 -2.89
C LEU A 26 -3.50 2.72 -1.98
N ILE A 27 -4.05 2.60 -0.77
CA ILE A 27 -4.04 3.65 0.25
C ILE A 27 -3.23 3.14 1.44
N ALA A 28 -2.13 3.81 1.75
CA ALA A 28 -1.35 3.53 2.94
C ALA A 28 -1.73 4.53 4.03
N THR A 29 -2.42 4.04 5.05
CA THR A 29 -2.79 4.84 6.24
C THR A 29 -1.69 4.80 7.32
N CYS A 30 -0.53 4.24 6.98
CA CYS A 30 0.67 4.30 7.77
C CYS A 30 1.68 5.25 7.12
N SER A 31 2.48 5.89 7.97
CA SER A 31 3.63 6.66 7.56
C SER A 31 4.66 5.69 6.96
N ILE A 32 5.30 6.04 5.82
CA ILE A 32 6.46 5.33 5.23
C ILE A 32 7.57 6.29 4.77
N ALA A 33 8.81 5.80 4.72
CA ALA A 33 9.99 6.55 4.27
C ALA A 33 10.03 6.74 2.74
N THR A 34 9.78 5.66 2.00
CA THR A 34 9.74 5.59 0.54
C THR A 34 8.65 4.60 0.11
N ILE A 35 8.26 4.64 -1.16
CA ILE A 35 7.28 3.68 -1.72
C ILE A 35 7.94 2.30 -1.86
N PRO A 36 7.43 1.25 -1.18
CA PRO A 36 7.93 -0.10 -1.35
C PRO A 36 7.78 -0.58 -2.81
N PRO A 37 8.82 -1.20 -3.41
CA PRO A 37 8.74 -1.72 -4.77
C PRO A 37 7.63 -2.77 -4.97
N ALA A 38 7.33 -3.55 -3.92
CA ALA A 38 6.27 -4.54 -3.93
C ALA A 38 4.89 -3.92 -4.24
N TRP A 39 4.66 -2.68 -3.81
CA TRP A 39 3.41 -1.98 -4.13
C TRP A 39 3.29 -1.74 -5.64
N LEU A 40 4.34 -1.20 -6.27
CA LEU A 40 4.36 -0.95 -7.71
C LEU A 40 4.15 -2.23 -8.52
N ALA A 41 4.77 -3.34 -8.12
CA ALA A 41 4.61 -4.65 -8.76
C ALA A 41 3.18 -5.20 -8.64
N GLN A 42 2.42 -4.77 -7.63
CA GLN A 42 1.05 -5.19 -7.39
C GLN A 42 0.01 -4.21 -7.95
N MET A 43 0.40 -3.12 -8.63
CA MET A 43 -0.53 -2.18 -9.24
C MET A 43 -0.84 -2.54 -10.69
N ARG A 44 -2.06 -2.24 -11.15
CA ARG A 44 -2.36 -2.16 -12.59
C ARG A 44 -1.65 -0.95 -13.20
N PRO A 45 -1.23 -1.01 -14.49
CA PRO A 45 -0.80 0.19 -15.22
C PRO A 45 -1.87 1.29 -15.13
N GLY A 46 -1.46 2.51 -14.77
CA GLY A 46 -2.37 3.64 -14.53
C GLY A 46 -3.06 3.65 -13.16
N GLY A 47 -2.75 2.69 -12.28
CA GLY A 47 -3.21 2.67 -10.90
C GLY A 47 -2.63 3.81 -10.07
N VAL A 48 -3.30 4.14 -8.96
CA VAL A 48 -2.91 5.26 -8.08
C VAL A 48 -2.53 4.75 -6.69
N ILE A 49 -1.41 5.24 -6.18
CA ILE A 49 -0.96 5.01 -4.81
C ILE A 49 -1.12 6.33 -4.03
N LEU A 50 -1.80 6.28 -2.90
CA LEU A 50 -1.92 7.38 -1.94
C LEU A 50 -1.18 7.02 -0.65
N PRO A 51 0.09 7.47 -0.50
CA PRO A 51 0.90 7.21 0.67
C PRO A 51 0.87 8.38 1.66
N ASN A 52 1.19 8.10 2.93
CA ASN A 52 1.66 9.11 3.88
C ASN A 52 3.20 9.04 4.00
N LEU A 53 3.93 10.00 3.43
CA LEU A 53 5.40 9.98 3.38
C LEU A 53 6.03 10.80 4.51
N TYR A 54 7.15 10.33 5.06
CA TYR A 54 7.98 11.07 6.01
C TYR A 54 9.48 11.12 5.61
N PRO A 55 9.83 11.57 4.40
CA PRO A 55 11.19 11.48 3.86
C PRO A 55 12.25 12.17 4.77
N GLN A 56 11.85 13.14 5.58
CA GLN A 56 12.71 13.91 6.47
C GLN A 56 13.32 13.17 7.69
N LEU A 57 12.91 11.93 8.03
CA LEU A 57 13.54 11.18 9.15
C LEU A 57 14.78 10.36 8.74
N ILE A 58 15.16 10.35 7.46
CA ILE A 58 16.29 9.55 6.93
C ILE A 58 17.56 10.40 6.76
N ALA A 59 17.50 11.71 7.08
CA ALA A 59 18.68 12.58 7.09
C ALA A 59 19.42 12.43 8.43
N VAL A 60 20.28 11.42 8.53
CA VAL A 60 21.33 11.28 9.56
C VAL A 60 22.66 11.03 8.86
#